data_AF-A0A7W1I3G1-F1
#
_entry.id   AF-A0A7W1I3G1-F1
#
_cell.length_a   1.000
_cell.length_b   1.000
_cell.length_c   1.000
_cell.angle_alpha   90.00
_cell.angle_beta   90.00
_cell.angle_gamma   90.00
#
_symmetry.space_group_name_H-M   'P 1'
#
loop_
_entity.id
_entity.type
_entity.pdbx_description
1 polymer ?
#
loop_
_entity_poly.entity_id
_entity_poly.type
_entity_poly.pdbx_seq_one_letter_code
_entity_poly.pdbx_strand_id
1 'polypeptide(L)'
;MSAVREAFVLPLLFLTIALFGGLDPGAPAPWNPPSLFSLVLAVMVMAALVRSGTLAPDRLMHSSRSIVANANGFIVLLSLFAASAQVLNMLTPRSGLPTLIVGVVLFVLLLNTLVMSPDRPRLLRSFAVVTGSAFVLKFVVLASLADPEGGRTKRVLLALFDVATLGTISQAPLHSAAGYWAFVLVLLFLAGVALLTPAVYRSTAALQPYGERALTRTE
;
A
#
# COMPACT_ATOMS: atom_id res chain seq x y z
N MET A 1 -8.20 14.04 -14.30
CA MET A 1 -6.77 14.11 -13.95
C MET A 1 -6.13 15.15 -14.85
N SER A 2 -5.17 15.94 -14.38
CA SER A 2 -4.38 16.76 -15.30
C SER A 2 -3.40 15.87 -16.07
N ALA A 3 -3.10 16.22 -17.33
CA ALA A 3 -2.16 15.46 -18.16
C ALA A 3 -0.78 15.34 -17.51
N VAL A 4 -0.31 16.40 -16.83
CA VAL A 4 0.97 16.41 -16.12
C VAL A 4 1.01 15.38 -14.98
N ARG A 5 -0.09 15.26 -14.22
CA ARG A 5 -0.16 14.31 -13.11
C ARG A 5 -0.09 12.87 -13.61
N GLU A 6 -0.75 12.60 -14.72
CA GLU A 6 -0.82 11.27 -15.33
C GLU A 6 0.46 10.87 -16.05
N ALA A 7 1.04 11.78 -16.83
CA ALA A 7 2.21 11.47 -17.64
C ALA A 7 3.52 11.49 -16.85
N PHE A 8 3.62 12.33 -15.81
CA PHE A 8 4.88 12.55 -15.11
C PHE A 8 4.79 12.27 -13.61
N VAL A 9 3.89 12.94 -12.89
CA VAL A 9 3.92 12.93 -11.42
C VAL A 9 3.67 11.53 -10.85
N LEU A 10 2.60 10.85 -11.26
CA LEU A 10 2.26 9.52 -10.74
C LEU A 10 3.27 8.46 -11.15
N PRO A 11 3.66 8.33 -12.44
CA PRO A 11 4.69 7.38 -12.84
C PRO A 11 6.01 7.61 -12.11
N LEU A 12 6.47 8.86 -12.00
CA LEU A 12 7.74 9.16 -11.35
C LEU A 12 7.72 8.81 -9.86
N LEU A 13 6.62 9.13 -9.15
CA LEU A 13 6.44 8.74 -7.75
C LEU A 13 6.50 7.22 -7.58
N PHE A 14 5.69 6.48 -8.34
CA PHE A 14 5.62 5.02 -8.21
C PHE A 14 6.89 4.32 -8.68
N LEU A 15 7.53 4.78 -9.76
CA LEU A 15 8.81 4.24 -10.21
C LEU A 15 9.92 4.51 -9.20
N THR A 16 9.95 5.68 -8.57
CA THR A 16 10.89 5.96 -7.47
C THR A 16 10.70 4.92 -6.37
N ILE A 17 9.47 4.66 -5.95
CA ILE A 17 9.18 3.66 -4.92
C ILE A 17 9.55 2.25 -5.37
N ALA A 18 9.24 1.87 -6.60
CA ALA A 18 9.54 0.53 -7.14
C ALA A 18 11.05 0.29 -7.23
N LEU A 19 11.82 1.27 -7.69
CA LEU A 19 13.28 1.15 -7.86
C LEU A 19 14.03 1.20 -6.52
N PHE A 20 13.55 2.01 -5.58
CA PHE A 20 14.25 2.27 -4.33
C PHE A 20 13.69 1.49 -3.13
N GLY A 21 12.49 0.94 -3.20
CA GLY A 21 11.92 0.13 -2.12
C GLY A 21 12.61 -1.24 -1.96
N GLY A 22 13.40 -1.65 -2.95
CA GLY A 22 14.28 -2.83 -2.85
C GLY A 22 15.65 -2.53 -2.26
N LEU A 23 15.97 -1.26 -2.03
CA LEU A 23 17.26 -0.86 -1.52
C LEU A 23 17.40 -1.27 -0.06
N ASP A 24 18.42 -2.07 0.20
CA ASP A 24 18.87 -2.52 1.51
C ASP A 24 20.25 -1.93 1.79
N PRO A 25 20.32 -0.77 2.49
CA PRO A 25 21.59 -0.13 2.79
C PRO A 25 22.51 -1.08 3.57
N GLY A 26 23.78 -1.18 3.16
CA GLY A 26 24.77 -2.00 3.85
C GLY A 26 24.76 -3.50 3.50
N ALA A 27 23.84 -3.97 2.66
CA ALA A 27 23.90 -5.33 2.13
C ALA A 27 24.92 -5.43 0.96
N PRO A 28 25.62 -6.58 0.79
CA PRO A 28 26.55 -6.79 -0.33
C PRO A 28 25.87 -6.67 -1.70
N ALA A 29 24.62 -7.14 -1.79
CA ALA A 29 23.73 -6.95 -2.93
C ALA A 29 22.53 -6.11 -2.45
N PRO A 30 22.58 -4.77 -2.57
CA PRO A 30 21.62 -3.91 -1.90
C PRO A 30 20.26 -3.85 -2.61
N TRP A 31 20.06 -4.49 -3.76
CA TRP A 31 18.76 -4.53 -4.43
C TRP A 31 18.07 -5.89 -4.26
N ASN A 32 16.94 -5.87 -3.56
CA ASN A 32 16.09 -7.03 -3.37
C ASN A 32 14.81 -6.91 -4.21
N PRO A 33 14.55 -7.81 -5.17
CA PRO A 33 13.30 -7.83 -5.90
C PRO A 33 12.12 -8.16 -4.98
N PRO A 34 10.89 -7.83 -5.37
CA PRO A 34 9.71 -8.21 -4.59
C PRO A 34 9.54 -9.73 -4.62
N SER A 35 9.26 -10.31 -3.46
CA SER A 35 8.91 -11.74 -3.35
C SER A 35 7.61 -12.06 -4.11
N LEU A 36 7.44 -13.32 -4.55
CA LEU A 36 6.20 -13.80 -5.17
C LEU A 36 4.97 -13.49 -4.30
N PHE A 37 5.11 -13.67 -2.98
CA PHE A 37 4.05 -13.35 -2.04
C PHE A 37 3.69 -11.86 -2.05
N SER A 38 4.68 -10.97 -2.15
CA SER A 38 4.43 -9.52 -2.26
C SER A 38 3.75 -9.14 -3.58
N LEU A 39 4.02 -9.87 -4.67
CA LEU A 39 3.28 -9.71 -5.93
C LEU A 39 1.81 -10.10 -5.77
N VAL A 40 1.52 -11.19 -5.05
CA VAL A 40 0.13 -11.58 -4.73
C VAL A 40 -0.56 -10.49 -3.92
N LEU A 41 0.07 -9.99 -2.86
CA LEU A 41 -0.50 -8.90 -2.07
C LEU A 41 -0.67 -7.61 -2.90
N ALA A 42 0.24 -7.32 -3.84
CA ALA A 42 0.10 -6.18 -4.76
C ALA A 42 -1.11 -6.32 -5.68
N VAL A 43 -1.41 -7.52 -6.20
CA VAL A 43 -2.65 -7.78 -6.95
C VAL A 43 -3.87 -7.49 -6.07
N MET A 44 -3.85 -7.92 -4.80
CA MET A 44 -4.94 -7.65 -3.86
C MET A 44 -5.09 -6.16 -3.55
N VAL A 45 -3.98 -5.41 -3.42
CA VAL A 45 -4.00 -3.96 -3.28
C VAL A 45 -4.62 -3.31 -4.51
N MET A 46 -4.19 -3.69 -5.71
CA MET A 46 -4.79 -3.18 -6.95
C MET A 46 -6.30 -3.44 -6.98
N ALA A 47 -6.72 -4.66 -6.67
CA ALA A 47 -8.14 -5.01 -6.59
C ALA A 47 -8.90 -4.18 -5.54
N ALA A 48 -8.30 -3.95 -4.36
CA ALA A 48 -8.92 -3.12 -3.31
C ALA A 48 -9.03 -1.65 -3.73
N LEU A 49 -8.01 -1.12 -4.42
CA LEU A 49 -8.03 0.24 -4.95
C LEU A 49 -9.12 0.40 -6.01
N VAL A 50 -9.30 -0.58 -6.91
CA VAL A 50 -10.39 -0.56 -7.89
C VAL A 50 -11.75 -0.67 -7.20
N ARG A 51 -11.91 -1.65 -6.32
CA ARG A 51 -13.19 -1.95 -5.65
C ARG A 51 -13.69 -0.82 -4.74
N SER A 52 -12.77 -0.06 -4.14
CA SER A 52 -13.09 1.13 -3.34
C SER A 52 -13.34 2.42 -4.15
N GLY A 53 -13.18 2.35 -5.48
CA GLY A 53 -13.21 3.52 -6.36
C GLY A 53 -12.01 4.47 -6.20
N THR A 54 -10.96 4.06 -5.49
CA THR A 54 -9.71 4.84 -5.36
C THR A 54 -8.93 4.88 -6.68
N LEU A 55 -8.94 3.76 -7.41
CA LEU A 55 -8.39 3.62 -8.75
C LEU A 55 -9.53 3.36 -9.73
N ALA A 56 -9.53 4.05 -10.86
CA ALA A 56 -10.50 3.85 -11.94
C ALA A 56 -9.76 3.45 -13.23
N PRO A 57 -9.52 2.15 -13.48
CA PRO A 57 -8.77 1.67 -14.64
C PRO A 57 -9.37 2.13 -15.96
N ASP A 58 -10.71 2.11 -16.08
CA ASP A 58 -11.44 2.55 -17.28
C ASP A 58 -11.21 4.04 -17.60
N ARG A 59 -10.82 4.84 -16.59
CA ARG A 59 -10.47 6.24 -16.83
C ARG A 59 -9.05 6.38 -17.37
N LEU A 60 -8.15 5.46 -17.06
CA LEU A 60 -6.74 5.49 -17.50
C LEU A 60 -6.59 4.84 -18.88
N MET A 61 -7.34 3.78 -19.13
CA MET A 61 -7.31 3.01 -20.37
C MET A 61 -8.73 2.89 -20.94
N HIS A 62 -8.96 3.46 -22.13
CA HIS A 62 -10.25 3.41 -22.81
C HIS A 62 -10.08 3.54 -24.33
N SER A 63 -10.97 2.93 -25.10
CA SER A 63 -10.92 2.96 -26.59
C SER A 63 -11.11 4.38 -27.16
N SER A 64 -11.82 5.25 -26.45
CA SER A 64 -12.01 6.66 -26.84
C SER A 64 -10.81 7.56 -26.55
N ARG A 65 -9.78 7.06 -25.85
CA ARG A 65 -8.55 7.81 -25.55
C ARG A 65 -7.52 7.58 -26.66
N SER A 66 -6.65 8.58 -26.89
CA SER A 66 -5.54 8.41 -27.84
C SER A 66 -4.56 7.33 -27.37
N ILE A 67 -3.78 6.78 -28.31
CA ILE A 67 -2.78 5.73 -28.02
C ILE A 67 -1.79 6.21 -26.94
N VAL A 68 -1.29 7.44 -27.05
CA VAL A 68 -0.36 8.04 -26.07
C VAL A 68 -1.01 8.16 -24.68
N ALA A 69 -2.29 8.58 -24.63
CA ALA A 69 -3.01 8.69 -23.38
C ALA A 69 -3.24 7.31 -22.73
N ASN A 70 -3.51 6.26 -23.52
CA ASN A 70 -3.61 4.89 -23.02
C ASN A 70 -2.26 4.34 -22.55
N ALA A 71 -1.16 4.65 -23.26
CA ALA A 71 0.18 4.27 -22.84
C ALA A 71 0.56 4.90 -21.48
N ASN A 72 0.26 6.17 -21.27
CA ASN A 72 0.47 6.83 -19.97
C ASN A 72 -0.36 6.17 -18.86
N GLY A 73 -1.64 5.87 -19.13
CA GLY A 73 -2.50 5.16 -18.19
C GLY A 73 -1.95 3.78 -17.83
N PHE A 74 -1.47 3.03 -18.81
CA PHE A 74 -0.82 1.73 -18.61
C PHE A 74 0.45 1.85 -17.75
N ILE A 75 1.31 2.83 -18.02
CA ILE A 75 2.52 3.08 -17.22
C ILE A 75 2.17 3.41 -15.77
N VAL A 76 1.11 4.20 -15.52
CA VAL A 76 0.62 4.46 -14.15
C VAL A 76 0.20 3.16 -13.45
N LEU A 77 -0.56 2.30 -14.13
CA LEU A 77 -1.00 1.02 -13.56
C LEU A 77 0.17 0.09 -13.27
N LEU A 78 1.12 -0.02 -14.21
CA LEU A 78 2.29 -0.87 -14.08
C LEU A 78 3.21 -0.39 -12.95
N SER A 79 3.48 0.92 -12.90
CA SER A 79 4.33 1.50 -11.86
C SER A 79 3.66 1.42 -10.47
N LEU A 80 2.35 1.66 -10.37
CA LEU A 80 1.59 1.47 -9.13
C LEU A 80 1.65 0.02 -8.63
N PHE A 81 1.50 -0.96 -9.53
CA PHE A 81 1.63 -2.37 -9.20
C PHE A 81 3.03 -2.69 -8.65
N ALA A 82 4.07 -2.27 -9.37
CA ALA A 82 5.46 -2.48 -8.96
C ALA A 82 5.77 -1.79 -7.62
N ALA A 83 5.32 -0.56 -7.42
CA ALA A 83 5.47 0.18 -6.18
C ALA A 83 4.74 -0.52 -5.01
N SER A 84 3.54 -1.05 -5.25
CA SER A 84 2.77 -1.78 -4.23
C SER A 84 3.51 -3.04 -3.81
N ALA A 85 3.98 -3.84 -4.77
CA ALA A 85 4.77 -5.04 -4.49
C ALA A 85 6.03 -4.69 -3.70
N GLN A 86 6.72 -3.62 -4.09
CA GLN A 86 7.96 -3.23 -3.45
C GLN A 86 7.76 -2.71 -2.02
N VAL A 87 6.73 -1.88 -1.78
CA VAL A 87 6.40 -1.40 -0.44
C VAL A 87 6.01 -2.55 0.48
N LEU A 88 5.19 -3.49 0.00
CA LEU A 88 4.77 -4.64 0.81
C LEU A 88 5.95 -5.57 1.12
N ASN A 89 6.84 -5.79 0.15
CA ASN A 89 8.08 -6.52 0.36
C ASN A 89 8.99 -5.81 1.38
N MET A 90 9.13 -4.49 1.26
CA MET A 90 9.93 -3.65 2.16
C MET A 90 9.38 -3.63 3.59
N LEU A 91 8.06 -3.68 3.78
CA LEU A 91 7.41 -3.68 5.09
C LEU A 91 7.32 -5.07 5.72
N THR A 92 7.38 -6.13 4.91
CA THR A 92 7.40 -7.50 5.42
C THR A 92 8.77 -7.81 6.05
N PRO A 93 8.83 -8.38 7.26
CA PRO A 93 10.10 -8.77 7.88
C PRO A 93 10.87 -9.77 7.01
N ARG A 94 12.21 -9.81 7.12
CA ARG A 94 13.06 -10.54 6.16
C ARG A 94 13.05 -12.05 6.35
N SER A 95 12.93 -12.50 7.59
CA SER A 95 13.02 -13.92 7.93
C SER A 95 12.28 -14.25 9.23
N GLY A 96 12.15 -15.55 9.46
CA GLY A 96 11.62 -16.12 10.69
C GLY A 96 10.11 -16.02 10.81
N LEU A 97 9.63 -16.26 12.03
CA LEU A 97 8.21 -16.21 12.36
C LEU A 97 7.55 -14.85 12.05
N PRO A 98 8.20 -13.68 12.27
CA PRO A 98 7.60 -12.39 11.93
C PRO A 98 7.21 -12.25 10.46
N THR A 99 7.99 -12.80 9.54
CA THR A 99 7.67 -12.79 8.09
C THR A 99 6.35 -13.50 7.81
N LEU A 100 6.18 -14.69 8.39
CA LEU A 100 4.97 -15.50 8.20
C LEU A 100 3.76 -14.82 8.84
N ILE A 101 3.87 -14.34 10.08
CA ILE A 101 2.75 -13.70 10.78
C ILE A 101 2.33 -12.42 10.04
N VAL A 102 3.27 -11.51 9.75
CA VAL A 102 2.94 -10.26 9.05
C VAL A 102 2.38 -10.55 7.67
N GLY A 103 2.95 -11.52 6.95
CA GLY A 103 2.45 -11.91 5.64
C GLY A 103 1.01 -12.41 5.68
N VAL A 104 0.70 -13.33 6.59
CA VAL A 104 -0.66 -13.86 6.77
C VAL A 104 -1.64 -12.77 7.21
N VAL A 105 -1.24 -11.91 8.16
CA VAL A 105 -2.08 -10.80 8.63
C VAL A 105 -2.39 -9.83 7.49
N LEU A 106 -1.39 -9.43 6.70
CA LEU A 106 -1.59 -8.55 5.53
C LEU A 106 -2.52 -9.20 4.51
N PHE A 107 -2.32 -10.49 4.22
CA PHE A 107 -3.18 -11.24 3.31
C PHE A 107 -4.64 -11.25 3.78
N VAL A 108 -4.89 -11.62 5.04
CA VAL A 108 -6.24 -11.69 5.62
C VAL A 108 -6.88 -10.30 5.67
N LEU A 109 -6.13 -9.26 6.03
CA LEU A 109 -6.63 -7.88 6.04
C LEU A 109 -7.02 -7.40 4.65
N LEU A 110 -6.21 -7.68 3.63
CA LEU A 110 -6.53 -7.33 2.24
C LEU A 110 -7.72 -8.15 1.73
N LEU A 111 -7.79 -9.44 2.06
CA LEU A 111 -8.92 -10.29 1.69
C LEU A 111 -10.22 -9.78 2.31
N ASN A 112 -10.20 -9.43 3.59
CA ASN A 112 -11.34 -8.83 4.28
C ASN A 112 -11.72 -7.47 3.68
N THR A 113 -10.73 -6.65 3.34
CA THR A 113 -10.93 -5.35 2.68
C THR A 113 -11.60 -5.53 1.32
N LEU A 114 -11.19 -6.55 0.55
CA LEU A 114 -11.87 -6.90 -0.68
C LEU A 114 -13.33 -7.22 -0.36
N VAL A 115 -13.62 -8.18 0.53
CA VAL A 115 -15.01 -8.57 0.86
C VAL A 115 -15.88 -7.38 1.30
N MET A 116 -15.34 -6.48 2.12
CA MET A 116 -16.08 -5.35 2.70
C MET A 116 -16.38 -4.19 1.72
N SER A 117 -15.70 -4.10 0.57
CA SER A 117 -15.87 -2.98 -0.39
C SER A 117 -15.86 -1.57 0.24
N PRO A 118 -14.85 -1.17 1.03
CA PRO A 118 -14.89 0.11 1.71
C PRO A 118 -14.82 1.30 0.75
N ASP A 119 -15.48 2.40 1.10
CA ASP A 119 -15.31 3.67 0.38
C ASP A 119 -13.85 4.15 0.44
N ARG A 120 -13.43 4.90 -0.59
CA ARG A 120 -12.10 5.51 -0.72
C ARG A 120 -11.51 6.08 0.58
N PRO A 121 -12.15 7.00 1.32
CA PRO A 121 -11.53 7.59 2.52
C PRO A 121 -11.28 6.54 3.61
N ARG A 122 -12.17 5.55 3.73
CA ARG A 122 -12.00 4.44 4.69
C ARG A 122 -10.86 3.54 4.25
N LEU A 123 -10.74 3.22 2.96
CA LEU A 123 -9.60 2.46 2.43
C LEU A 123 -8.28 3.18 2.69
N LEU A 124 -8.16 4.46 2.32
CA LEU A 124 -6.91 5.22 2.46
C LEU A 124 -6.47 5.31 3.93
N ARG A 125 -7.40 5.56 4.86
CA ARG A 125 -7.11 5.57 6.30
C ARG A 125 -6.66 4.20 6.79
N SER A 126 -7.39 3.14 6.43
CA SER A 126 -7.03 1.77 6.79
C SER A 126 -5.65 1.40 6.26
N PHE A 127 -5.37 1.73 5.00
CA PHE A 127 -4.10 1.42 4.35
C PHE A 127 -2.94 2.19 4.98
N ALA A 128 -3.13 3.47 5.34
CA ALA A 128 -2.13 4.25 6.09
C ALA A 128 -1.85 3.65 7.47
N VAL A 129 -2.88 3.20 8.18
CA VAL A 129 -2.74 2.54 9.49
C VAL A 129 -2.00 1.21 9.35
N VAL A 130 -2.37 0.38 8.39
CA VAL A 130 -1.74 -0.94 8.17
C VAL A 130 -0.28 -0.80 7.77
N THR A 131 0.04 0.04 6.79
CA THR A 131 1.42 0.28 6.36
C THR A 131 2.26 0.95 7.45
N GLY A 132 1.70 1.93 8.17
CA GLY A 132 2.35 2.56 9.32
C GLY A 132 2.63 1.58 10.46
N SER A 133 1.69 0.68 10.75
CA SER A 133 1.84 -0.35 11.80
C SER A 133 2.91 -1.37 11.41
N ALA A 134 2.92 -1.82 10.15
CA ALA A 134 3.97 -2.70 9.63
C ALA A 134 5.36 -2.02 9.66
N PHE A 135 5.41 -0.72 9.34
CA PHE A 135 6.64 0.07 9.45
C PHE A 135 7.16 0.11 10.89
N VAL A 136 6.32 0.48 11.86
CA VAL A 136 6.70 0.53 13.28
C VAL A 136 7.16 -0.84 13.75
N LEU A 137 6.42 -1.89 13.41
CA LEU A 137 6.78 -3.25 13.78
C LEU A 137 8.17 -3.63 13.25
N LYS A 138 8.45 -3.45 11.96
CA LYS A 138 9.72 -3.86 11.36
C LYS A 138 10.89 -2.95 11.74
N PHE A 139 10.75 -1.64 11.56
CA PHE A 139 11.86 -0.69 11.64
C PHE A 139 12.05 -0.08 13.02
N VAL A 140 11.09 -0.22 13.94
CA VAL A 140 11.23 0.25 15.33
C VAL A 140 11.32 -0.94 16.28
N VAL A 141 10.33 -1.83 16.28
CA VAL A 141 10.27 -2.94 17.26
C VAL A 141 11.29 -4.03 16.94
N LEU A 142 11.23 -4.65 15.76
CA LEU A 142 12.13 -5.74 15.38
C LEU A 142 13.57 -5.25 15.21
N ALA A 143 13.78 -4.06 14.66
CA ALA A 143 15.10 -3.45 14.57
C ALA A 143 15.74 -3.23 15.95
N SER A 144 14.98 -2.76 16.95
CA SER A 144 15.49 -2.57 18.32
C SER A 144 15.82 -3.91 19.01
N LEU A 145 15.08 -4.98 18.70
CA LEU A 145 15.35 -6.32 19.23
C LEU A 145 16.61 -6.93 18.61
N ALA A 146 16.85 -6.67 17.32
CA ALA A 146 18.01 -7.16 16.57
C ALA A 146 19.31 -6.39 16.89
N ASP A 147 19.22 -5.22 17.53
CA ASP A 147 20.39 -4.39 17.84
C ASP A 147 21.36 -5.11 18.81
N PRO A 148 22.62 -5.36 18.40
CA PRO A 148 23.63 -5.99 19.24
C PRO A 148 24.06 -5.13 20.43
N GLU A 149 24.04 -3.79 20.31
CA GLU A 149 24.51 -2.88 21.37
C GLU A 149 23.47 -2.68 22.50
N GLY A 150 22.22 -3.07 22.25
CA GLY A 150 21.22 -3.29 23.29
C GLY A 150 20.83 -2.07 24.12
N GLY A 151 20.01 -1.19 23.53
CA GLY A 151 19.46 -0.02 24.21
C GLY A 151 18.35 -0.30 25.24
N ARG A 152 17.82 0.76 25.88
CA ARG A 152 16.71 0.69 26.85
C ARG A 152 15.44 0.03 26.27
N THR A 153 15.15 0.28 24.99
CA THR A 153 14.00 -0.30 24.28
C THR A 153 14.07 -1.82 24.22
N LYS A 154 15.27 -2.38 23.98
CA LYS A 154 15.49 -3.83 23.98
C LYS A 154 15.18 -4.43 25.34
N ARG A 155 15.60 -3.78 26.44
CA ARG A 155 15.32 -4.26 27.81
C ARG A 155 13.83 -4.24 28.14
N VAL A 156 13.11 -3.20 27.73
CA VAL A 156 11.65 -3.12 27.89
C VAL A 156 10.97 -4.23 27.07
N LEU A 157 11.37 -4.43 25.82
CA LEU A 157 10.79 -5.47 24.97
C LEU A 157 11.12 -6.88 25.49
N LEU A 158 12.34 -7.14 25.96
CA LEU A 158 12.72 -8.42 26.57
C LEU A 158 11.99 -8.66 27.90
N ALA A 159 11.66 -7.62 28.66
CA ALA A 159 10.83 -7.76 29.86
C ALA A 159 9.36 -8.07 29.52
N LEU A 160 8.89 -7.66 28.34
CA LEU A 160 7.54 -7.93 27.82
C LEU A 160 7.42 -9.27 27.08
N PHE A 161 8.50 -9.74 26.45
CA PHE A 161 8.53 -10.98 25.67
C PHE A 161 9.33 -12.07 26.40
N ASP A 162 8.64 -13.14 26.80
CA ASP A 162 9.25 -14.27 27.51
C ASP A 162 10.32 -14.97 26.65
N VAL A 163 11.48 -15.22 27.27
CA VAL A 163 12.77 -15.52 26.62
C VAL A 163 12.73 -16.76 25.71
N ALA A 164 11.80 -17.68 25.96
CA ALA A 164 11.64 -18.93 25.23
C ALA A 164 11.21 -18.77 23.76
N THR A 165 10.64 -17.62 23.36
CA THR A 165 10.19 -17.38 21.97
C THR A 165 11.19 -16.60 21.11
N LEU A 166 12.29 -16.08 21.68
CA LEU A 166 13.17 -15.14 21.00
C LEU A 166 14.09 -15.78 19.95
N GLY A 167 14.38 -17.07 20.07
CA GLY A 167 15.24 -17.80 19.12
C GLY A 167 14.68 -17.83 17.69
N THR A 168 13.36 -17.71 17.53
CA THR A 168 12.67 -17.70 16.21
C THR A 168 12.33 -16.29 15.71
N ILE A 169 12.61 -15.25 16.51
CA ILE A 169 12.28 -13.84 16.26
C ILE A 169 13.54 -13.03 15.88
N SER A 170 14.75 -13.55 16.13
CA SER A 170 15.98 -12.82 15.82
C SER A 170 16.08 -12.52 14.32
N GLN A 171 16.29 -11.25 14.01
CA GLN A 171 16.54 -10.77 12.65
C GLN A 171 17.97 -10.29 12.53
N ALA A 172 18.51 -10.32 11.32
CA ALA A 172 19.76 -9.64 11.05
C ALA A 172 19.62 -8.14 11.38
N PRO A 173 20.60 -7.52 12.03
CA PRO A 173 20.59 -6.09 12.30
C PRO A 173 20.37 -5.30 11.01
N LEU A 174 19.49 -4.30 11.08
CA LEU A 174 19.24 -3.38 9.98
C LEU A 174 20.28 -2.24 10.00
N HIS A 175 20.69 -1.79 8.83
CA HIS A 175 21.50 -0.58 8.72
C HIS A 175 20.72 0.64 9.22
N SER A 176 21.40 1.58 9.89
CA SER A 176 20.79 2.75 10.55
C SER A 176 19.93 3.61 9.62
N ALA A 177 20.33 3.73 8.36
CA ALA A 177 19.60 4.47 7.31
C ALA A 177 18.31 3.78 6.82
N ALA A 178 18.14 2.47 7.02
CA ALA A 178 17.07 1.70 6.39
C ALA A 178 15.67 2.16 6.83
N GLY A 179 15.49 2.50 8.11
CA GLY A 179 14.22 3.03 8.63
C GLY A 179 13.83 4.38 8.03
N TYR A 180 14.78 5.31 7.91
CA TYR A 180 14.52 6.62 7.30
C TYR A 180 14.16 6.49 5.82
N TRP A 181 14.85 5.60 5.11
CA TRP A 181 14.56 5.31 3.71
C TRP A 181 13.15 4.75 3.52
N ALA A 182 12.80 3.73 4.31
CA ALA A 182 11.48 3.14 4.27
C ALA A 182 10.37 4.14 4.63
N PHE A 183 10.62 5.02 5.61
CA PHE A 183 9.67 6.06 6.00
C PHE A 183 9.32 6.99 4.84
N VAL A 184 10.33 7.51 4.15
CA VAL A 184 10.11 8.40 2.99
C VAL A 184 9.34 7.68 1.88
N LEU A 185 9.70 6.44 1.57
CA LEU A 185 9.04 5.67 0.51
C LEU A 185 7.58 5.32 0.85
N VAL A 186 7.27 5.00 2.12
CA VAL A 186 5.88 4.79 2.56
C VAL A 186 5.07 6.07 2.43
N LEU A 187 5.61 7.22 2.84
CA LEU A 187 4.91 8.50 2.69
C LEU A 187 4.66 8.85 1.21
N LEU A 188 5.67 8.66 0.35
CA LEU A 188 5.52 8.85 -1.10
C LEU A 188 4.47 7.90 -1.68
N PHE A 189 4.42 6.66 -1.21
CA PHE A 189 3.41 5.69 -1.66
C PHE A 189 2.00 6.11 -1.26
N LEU A 190 1.79 6.47 0.02
CA LEU A 190 0.49 6.95 0.51
C LEU A 190 0.04 8.22 -0.22
N ALA A 191 0.98 9.15 -0.46
CA ALA A 191 0.72 10.34 -1.26
C ALA A 191 0.33 9.95 -2.70
N GLY A 192 1.11 9.10 -3.38
CA GLY A 192 0.84 8.63 -4.73
C GLY A 192 -0.55 8.01 -4.88
N VAL A 193 -0.93 7.13 -3.94
CA VAL A 193 -2.26 6.51 -3.90
C VAL A 193 -3.37 7.56 -3.65
N ALA A 194 -3.14 8.51 -2.74
CA ALA A 194 -4.09 9.60 -2.50
C ALA A 194 -4.25 10.53 -3.72
N LEU A 195 -3.21 10.66 -4.54
CA LEU A 195 -3.21 11.43 -5.78
C LEU A 195 -3.88 10.69 -6.96
N LEU A 196 -4.29 9.42 -6.81
CA LEU A 196 -5.02 8.71 -7.86
C LEU A 196 -6.37 9.37 -8.18
N THR A 197 -6.83 9.17 -9.41
CA THR A 197 -8.12 9.68 -9.85
C THR A 197 -9.25 8.76 -9.38
N PRO A 198 -10.20 9.26 -8.57
CA PRO A 198 -11.31 8.45 -8.11
C PRO A 198 -12.28 8.13 -9.26
N ALA A 199 -12.99 7.01 -9.12
CA ALA A 199 -14.19 6.75 -9.87
C ALA A 199 -15.25 7.81 -9.51
N VAL A 200 -15.80 8.50 -10.51
CA VAL A 200 -16.98 9.33 -10.29
C VAL A 200 -18.16 8.41 -10.48
N TYR A 201 -18.72 7.91 -9.38
CA TYR A 201 -20.07 7.36 -9.44
C TYR A 201 -20.99 8.55 -9.71
N ARG A 202 -21.50 8.68 -10.94
CA ARG A 202 -22.67 9.53 -11.17
C ARG A 202 -23.79 8.88 -10.37
N SER A 203 -24.14 9.47 -9.24
CA SER A 203 -25.37 9.12 -8.53
C SER A 203 -26.55 9.37 -9.46
N THR A 204 -27.06 8.32 -10.08
CA THR A 204 -28.31 8.31 -10.86
C THR A 204 -29.54 8.60 -9.99
N ALA A 205 -29.36 8.86 -8.69
CA ALA A 205 -30.39 9.30 -7.76
C ALA A 205 -30.95 10.71 -8.06
N ALA A 206 -30.40 11.45 -9.02
CA ALA A 206 -30.97 12.71 -9.51
C ALA A 206 -32.00 12.54 -10.65
N LEU A 207 -32.33 11.30 -11.04
CA LEU A 207 -33.42 10.98 -11.95
C LEU A 207 -34.55 10.22 -11.24
N GLN A 208 -34.91 10.64 -10.02
CA GLN A 208 -36.23 10.33 -9.51
C GLN A 208 -37.19 11.38 -10.11
N PRO A 209 -38.11 11.01 -11.02
CA PRO A 209 -39.00 11.98 -11.61
C PRO A 209 -39.87 12.58 -10.49
N TYR A 210 -39.88 13.90 -10.42
CA TYR A 210 -40.82 14.69 -9.66
C TYR A 210 -42.21 14.50 -10.29
N GLY A 211 -42.85 13.36 -10.03
CA GLY A 211 -44.02 12.91 -10.78
C GLY A 211 -45.00 12.11 -9.95
N GLU A 212 -45.29 12.54 -8.71
CA GLU A 212 -46.35 11.90 -7.92
C GLU A 212 -46.97 12.81 -6.83
N ARG A 213 -47.18 14.09 -7.13
CA ARG A 213 -47.96 15.01 -6.26
C ARG A 213 -48.92 15.92 -7.04
N ALA A 214 -49.68 15.35 -7.97
CA ALA A 214 -50.68 16.14 -8.72
C ALA A 214 -52.05 15.46 -8.92
N LEU A 215 -52.40 14.41 -8.17
CA LEU A 215 -53.70 13.72 -8.36
C LEU A 215 -54.48 13.45 -7.07
N THR A 216 -54.48 14.39 -6.13
CA THR A 216 -55.47 14.40 -5.03
C THR A 216 -55.98 15.82 -4.78
N ARG A 217 -56.70 16.38 -5.77
CA ARG A 217 -57.52 17.57 -5.55
C ARG A 217 -58.67 17.71 -6.55
N THR A 218 -59.62 16.78 -6.46
CA THR A 218 -61.03 16.79 -6.93
C THR A 218 -61.49 15.36 -6.59
N GLU A 219 -62.47 15.08 -5.75
CA GLU A 219 -63.75 15.74 -5.46
C GLU A 219 -64.13 15.54 -3.98
#